data_AF-A0A521XTZ4-F1
#
_entry.id   AF-A0A521XTZ4-F1
#
_cell.length_a   1.000
_cell.length_b   1.000
_cell.length_c   1.000
_cell.angle_alpha   90.00
_cell.angle_beta   90.00
_cell.angle_gamma   90.00
#
_symmetry.space_group_name_H-M   'P 1'
#
loop_
_entity.id
_entity.type
_entity.pdbx_description
1 polymer ?
#
loop_
_entity_poly.entity_id
_entity_poly.type
_entity_poly.pdbx_seq_one_letter_code
_entity_poly.pdbx_strand_id
1 'polypeptide(L)'
;MAAMTDAPLERPGERLVAVHTSDLHLGANPLGRRHDGVAALEEVVAAAQLVDAHLLLLAGDIFDHNRVPETLVEEAARVLADSAMTVVILPGNHDPATDDSVYRRGAIADAANLHVFGVTAGDHVDLAAMDLEIGGTPHVGYDDFRPLQAPRARSRRHRIVMAHGHWLTGAHDSHRSWLIHDDDLAAVDADYVALGHWDLAQRAGDERARAYYSGSPRYSGSVNVVRFDDGVVDVRRLALREGVPEHFPPIG
;
A
#
# COMPACT_ATOMS: atom_id res chain seq x y z
N MET A 1 -39.94 28.18 15.77
CA MET A 1 -39.13 27.07 16.31
C MET A 1 -38.66 26.25 15.13
N ALA A 2 -37.42 26.45 14.70
CA ALA A 2 -36.85 25.70 13.59
C ALA A 2 -36.40 24.32 14.09
N ALA A 3 -36.88 23.26 13.45
CA ALA A 3 -36.42 21.91 13.69
C ALA A 3 -34.97 21.82 13.20
N MET A 4 -34.04 21.65 14.14
CA MET A 4 -32.69 21.19 13.83
C MET A 4 -32.84 19.74 13.36
N THR A 5 -32.63 19.54 12.07
CA THR A 5 -32.46 18.20 11.50
C THR A 5 -31.14 17.66 12.03
N ASP A 6 -31.24 16.73 12.97
CA ASP A 6 -30.14 15.91 13.44
C ASP A 6 -29.66 15.08 12.23
N ALA A 7 -28.47 15.38 11.72
CA ALA A 7 -27.81 14.48 10.78
C ALA A 7 -27.50 13.18 11.54
N PRO A 8 -27.68 11.99 10.96
CA PRO A 8 -27.37 10.76 11.66
C PRO A 8 -25.88 10.78 12.01
N LEU A 9 -25.56 10.66 13.31
CA LEU A 9 -24.21 10.37 13.77
C LEU A 9 -23.81 9.01 13.19
N GLU A 10 -22.89 9.02 12.22
CA GLU A 10 -22.33 7.80 11.61
C GLU A 10 -21.86 6.84 12.71
N ARG A 11 -22.24 5.56 12.59
CA ARG A 11 -21.83 4.57 13.58
C ARG A 11 -20.34 4.27 13.36
N PRO A 12 -19.51 4.23 14.42
CA PRO A 12 -18.13 3.78 14.30
C PRO A 12 -18.09 2.40 13.61
N GLY A 13 -17.45 2.30 12.45
CA GLY A 13 -17.28 1.06 11.69
C GLY A 13 -18.11 0.89 10.41
N GLU A 14 -18.95 1.87 10.00
CA GLU A 14 -19.71 1.75 8.74
C GLU A 14 -18.88 2.09 7.48
N ARG A 15 -17.88 2.96 7.63
CA ARG A 15 -17.09 3.50 6.53
C ARG A 15 -15.60 3.41 6.83
N LEU A 16 -14.87 2.78 5.92
CA LEU A 16 -13.41 2.68 5.98
C LEU A 16 -12.82 3.33 4.73
N VAL A 17 -11.80 4.15 4.91
CA VAL A 17 -11.07 4.80 3.81
C VAL A 17 -9.59 4.47 3.95
N ALA A 18 -9.03 3.85 2.93
CA ALA A 18 -7.60 3.57 2.84
C ALA A 18 -7.00 4.30 1.63
N VAL A 19 -5.76 4.75 1.76
CA VAL A 19 -4.93 5.16 0.63
C VAL A 19 -3.86 4.11 0.40
N HIS A 20 -3.71 3.69 -0.85
CA HIS A 20 -2.72 2.74 -1.30
C HIS A 20 -1.73 3.41 -2.25
N THR A 21 -0.44 3.30 -1.91
CA THR A 21 0.70 3.67 -2.76
C THR A 21 1.81 2.61 -2.67
N SER A 22 2.76 2.68 -3.58
CA SER A 22 3.93 1.78 -3.68
C SER A 22 5.09 2.49 -4.38
N ASP A 23 6.27 1.86 -4.41
CA ASP A 23 7.37 2.24 -5.32
C ASP A 23 7.78 3.72 -5.20
N LEU A 24 7.86 4.23 -3.96
CA LEU A 24 8.31 5.59 -3.67
C LEU A 24 9.81 5.76 -3.94
N HIS A 25 10.59 4.71 -3.71
CA HIS A 25 12.05 4.68 -3.84
C HIS A 25 12.73 5.90 -3.18
N LEU A 26 12.39 6.19 -1.93
CA LEU A 26 13.02 7.25 -1.15
C LEU A 26 14.53 7.02 -1.11
N GLY A 27 15.31 8.05 -1.44
CA GLY A 27 16.76 7.93 -1.54
C GLY A 27 17.26 7.43 -2.90
N ALA A 28 16.39 7.28 -3.91
CA ALA A 28 16.85 7.06 -5.28
C ALA A 28 17.60 8.29 -5.83
N ASN A 29 18.64 8.04 -6.61
CA ASN A 29 19.39 9.08 -7.35
C ASN A 29 19.42 8.78 -8.85
N PRO A 30 18.29 8.92 -9.56
CA PRO A 30 18.31 8.78 -11.00
C PRO A 30 19.15 9.91 -11.61
N LEU A 31 20.23 9.53 -12.30
CA LEU A 31 21.09 10.42 -13.10
C LEU A 31 21.91 11.47 -12.31
N GLY A 32 22.22 11.22 -11.04
CA GLY A 32 23.08 12.11 -10.24
C GLY A 32 22.41 13.43 -9.80
N ARG A 33 21.06 13.49 -9.82
CA ARG A 33 20.29 14.62 -9.31
C ARG A 33 20.28 14.62 -7.77
N ARG A 34 19.91 15.76 -7.16
CA ARG A 34 19.73 15.82 -5.71
C ARG A 34 18.58 14.89 -5.31
N HIS A 35 18.75 14.16 -4.21
CA HIS A 35 17.65 13.41 -3.61
C HIS A 35 16.54 14.37 -3.19
N ASP A 36 15.29 14.03 -3.55
CA ASP A 36 14.10 14.79 -3.18
C ASP A 36 13.68 14.56 -1.71
N GLY A 37 14.56 13.92 -0.90
CA GLY A 37 14.29 13.59 0.50
C GLY A 37 13.02 12.76 0.65
N VAL A 38 12.10 13.24 1.48
CA VAL A 38 10.79 12.64 1.75
C VAL A 38 9.63 13.33 1.02
N ALA A 39 9.89 14.24 0.07
CA ALA A 39 8.84 15.07 -0.55
C ALA A 39 7.71 14.23 -1.20
N ALA A 40 8.04 13.13 -1.87
CA ALA A 40 7.03 12.24 -2.46
C ALA A 40 6.15 11.58 -1.38
N LEU A 41 6.73 11.25 -0.23
CA LEU A 41 5.99 10.69 0.90
C LEU A 41 5.09 11.75 1.55
N GLU A 42 5.58 13.00 1.68
CA GLU A 42 4.77 14.12 2.17
C GLU A 42 3.58 14.40 1.26
N GLU A 43 3.76 14.38 -0.08
CA GLU A 43 2.66 14.49 -1.05
C GLU A 43 1.61 13.39 -0.86
N VAL A 44 2.04 12.14 -0.66
CA VAL A 44 1.15 11.00 -0.39
C VAL A 44 0.39 11.19 0.93
N VAL A 45 1.07 11.56 2.02
CA VAL A 45 0.44 11.76 3.33
C VAL A 45 -0.57 12.91 3.26
N ALA A 46 -0.23 14.01 2.59
CA ALA A 46 -1.16 15.12 2.37
C ALA A 46 -2.41 14.69 1.57
N ALA A 47 -2.24 13.86 0.53
CA ALA A 47 -3.35 13.33 -0.24
C ALA A 47 -4.24 12.39 0.57
N ALA A 48 -3.64 11.58 1.45
CA ALA A 48 -4.38 10.72 2.36
C ALA A 48 -5.17 11.50 3.42
N GLN A 49 -4.58 12.57 3.97
CA GLN A 49 -5.26 13.50 4.88
C GLN A 49 -6.42 14.24 4.17
N LEU A 50 -6.24 14.64 2.90
CA LEU A 50 -7.28 15.32 2.13
C LEU A 50 -8.58 14.51 1.98
N VAL A 51 -8.48 13.19 1.99
CA VAL A 51 -9.63 12.29 1.87
C VAL A 51 -10.08 11.67 3.19
N ASP A 52 -9.57 12.19 4.32
CA ASP A 52 -9.81 11.67 5.67
C ASP A 52 -9.53 10.16 5.76
N ALA A 53 -8.39 9.73 5.21
CA ALA A 53 -8.00 8.34 5.24
C ALA A 53 -7.78 7.85 6.68
N HIS A 54 -8.24 6.64 6.96
CA HIS A 54 -7.99 5.94 8.22
C HIS A 54 -6.67 5.15 8.14
N LEU A 55 -6.34 4.68 6.93
CA LEU A 55 -5.22 3.81 6.65
C LEU A 55 -4.35 4.33 5.51
N LEU A 56 -3.04 4.15 5.66
CA LEU A 56 -2.07 4.30 4.58
C LEU A 56 -1.39 2.94 4.35
N LEU A 57 -1.57 2.38 3.16
CA LEU A 57 -0.97 1.13 2.70
C LEU A 57 0.24 1.45 1.81
N LEU A 58 1.40 1.00 2.24
CA LEU A 58 2.68 1.15 1.55
C LEU A 58 3.11 -0.23 1.00
N ALA A 59 2.75 -0.52 -0.25
CA ALA A 59 2.87 -1.84 -0.86
C ALA A 59 4.24 -2.11 -1.52
N GLY A 60 5.32 -1.85 -0.79
CA GLY A 60 6.70 -2.18 -1.19
C GLY A 60 7.46 -1.07 -1.90
N ASP A 61 8.78 -1.22 -1.87
CA ASP A 61 9.79 -0.33 -2.43
C ASP A 61 9.59 1.14 -1.99
N ILE A 62 9.45 1.32 -0.67
CA ILE A 62 9.33 2.65 -0.06
C ILE A 62 10.69 3.34 -0.04
N PHE A 63 11.75 2.60 0.25
CA PHE A 63 13.12 3.06 0.13
C PHE A 63 13.80 2.44 -1.08
N ASP A 64 14.72 3.19 -1.71
CA ASP A 64 15.46 2.71 -2.88
C ASP A 64 16.37 1.51 -2.58
N HIS A 65 16.84 1.40 -1.33
CA HIS A 65 17.50 0.20 -0.82
C HIS A 65 17.67 0.23 0.71
N ASN A 66 17.97 -0.92 1.34
CA ASN A 66 18.21 -1.01 2.78
C ASN A 66 19.35 -0.14 3.34
N ARG A 67 20.30 0.32 2.50
CA ARG A 67 21.46 1.16 2.90
C ARG A 67 21.24 2.68 2.83
N VAL A 68 20.01 3.18 2.68
CA VAL A 68 19.76 4.63 2.59
C VAL A 68 20.26 5.35 3.87
N PRO A 69 20.64 6.64 3.78
CA PRO A 69 21.14 7.40 4.92
C PRO A 69 20.16 7.40 6.10
N GLU A 70 20.67 7.26 7.31
CA GLU A 70 19.86 7.22 8.55
C GLU A 70 18.98 8.46 8.70
N THR A 71 19.47 9.64 8.33
CA THR A 71 18.70 10.89 8.36
C THR A 71 17.43 10.83 7.51
N LEU A 72 17.48 10.15 6.35
CA LEU A 72 16.30 9.97 5.49
C LEU A 72 15.29 9.03 6.14
N VAL A 73 15.77 7.98 6.82
CA VAL A 73 14.91 7.02 7.55
C VAL A 73 14.20 7.72 8.71
N GLU A 74 14.93 8.56 9.46
CA GLU A 74 14.37 9.37 10.55
C GLU A 74 13.33 10.38 10.05
N GLU A 75 13.58 11.02 8.90
CA GLU A 75 12.61 11.92 8.27
C GLU A 75 11.34 11.20 7.84
N ALA A 76 11.48 10.04 7.18
CA ALA A 76 10.34 9.25 6.74
C ALA A 76 9.53 8.72 7.93
N ALA A 77 10.20 8.23 8.97
CA ALA A 77 9.57 7.78 10.20
C ALA A 77 8.71 8.88 10.85
N ARG A 78 9.23 10.11 10.89
CA ARG A 78 8.51 11.27 11.44
C ARG A 78 7.25 11.59 10.62
N VAL A 79 7.38 11.67 9.30
CA VAL A 79 6.25 11.94 8.40
C VAL A 79 5.14 10.90 8.58
N LEU A 80 5.49 9.63 8.69
CA LEU A 80 4.52 8.55 8.89
C LEU A 80 3.91 8.53 10.30
N ALA A 81 4.72 8.75 11.34
CA ALA A 81 4.26 8.78 12.72
C ALA A 81 3.31 9.96 12.97
N ASP A 82 3.60 11.14 12.41
CA ASP A 82 2.79 12.35 12.56
C ASP A 82 1.51 12.34 11.71
N SER A 83 1.32 11.34 10.85
CA SER A 83 0.20 11.27 9.92
C SER A 83 -1.17 11.03 10.57
N ALA A 84 -1.20 10.59 11.84
CA ALA A 84 -2.38 10.18 12.61
C ALA A 84 -3.19 9.01 12.01
N MET A 85 -2.73 8.41 10.91
CA MET A 85 -3.31 7.22 10.28
C MET A 85 -2.66 5.94 10.82
N THR A 86 -3.36 4.82 10.70
CA THR A 86 -2.72 3.50 10.79
C THR A 86 -1.95 3.25 9.49
N VAL A 87 -0.64 3.08 9.59
CA VAL A 87 0.25 2.83 8.44
C VAL A 87 0.62 1.36 8.42
N VAL A 88 0.37 0.69 7.28
CA VAL A 88 0.80 -0.70 7.07
C VAL A 88 1.79 -0.74 5.91
N ILE A 89 2.97 -1.28 6.18
CA ILE A 89 4.09 -1.34 5.26
C ILE A 89 4.39 -2.79 4.93
N LEU A 90 4.41 -3.09 3.63
CA LEU A 90 4.91 -4.33 3.09
C LEU A 90 6.29 -4.06 2.48
N PRO A 91 7.39 -4.59 3.04
CA PRO A 91 8.72 -4.54 2.40
C PRO A 91 8.75 -5.15 0.99
N GLY A 92 9.37 -4.46 0.03
CA GLY A 92 9.52 -4.86 -1.36
C GLY A 92 10.92 -5.40 -1.69
N ASN A 93 11.22 -5.60 -2.97
CA ASN A 93 12.49 -6.21 -3.39
C ASN A 93 13.70 -5.26 -3.28
N HIS A 94 13.49 -3.94 -3.23
CA HIS A 94 14.57 -2.98 -2.99
C HIS A 94 14.90 -2.85 -1.51
N ASP A 95 13.89 -2.89 -0.65
CA ASP A 95 13.98 -2.68 0.80
C ASP A 95 13.49 -3.89 1.62
N PRO A 96 13.98 -5.12 1.35
CA PRO A 96 13.45 -6.31 2.00
C PRO A 96 13.64 -6.29 3.52
N ALA A 97 12.80 -7.06 4.22
CA ALA A 97 12.78 -7.25 5.67
C ALA A 97 13.95 -8.12 6.21
N THR A 98 15.15 -7.93 5.66
CA THR A 98 16.39 -8.58 6.12
C THR A 98 16.78 -8.14 7.54
N ASP A 99 17.81 -8.78 8.10
CA ASP A 99 18.33 -8.44 9.43
C ASP A 99 18.87 -7.00 9.50
N ASP A 100 19.38 -6.47 8.38
CA ASP A 100 19.88 -5.10 8.21
C ASP A 100 18.85 -4.15 7.57
N SER A 101 17.57 -4.55 7.55
CA SER A 101 16.51 -3.80 6.87
C SER A 101 16.41 -2.35 7.34
N VAL A 102 16.12 -1.45 6.39
CA VAL A 102 15.85 -0.02 6.67
C VAL A 102 14.74 0.15 7.71
N TYR A 103 13.74 -0.73 7.72
CA TYR A 103 12.60 -0.66 8.62
C TYR A 103 12.94 -1.02 10.08
N ARG A 104 14.13 -1.59 10.33
CA ARG A 104 14.67 -1.85 11.68
C ARG A 104 15.53 -0.69 12.19
N ARG A 105 15.74 0.34 11.38
CA ARG A 105 16.55 1.52 11.69
C ARG A 105 15.67 2.73 11.99
N GLY A 106 16.21 3.68 12.73
CA GLY A 106 15.47 4.88 13.16
C GLY A 106 14.21 4.52 13.96
N ALA A 107 13.25 5.45 13.98
CA ALA A 107 12.02 5.32 14.77
C ALA A 107 10.88 4.56 14.06
N ILE A 108 11.11 3.96 12.89
CA ILE A 108 10.05 3.25 12.14
C ILE A 108 9.46 2.11 12.97
N ALA A 109 10.30 1.26 13.54
CA ALA A 109 9.86 0.09 14.31
C ALA A 109 9.26 0.47 15.68
N ASP A 110 9.54 1.67 16.17
CA ASP A 110 9.09 2.15 17.48
C ASP A 110 7.76 2.93 17.41
N ALA A 111 7.36 3.38 16.21
CA ALA A 111 6.15 4.17 16.02
C ALA A 111 4.89 3.30 16.16
N ALA A 112 4.04 3.63 17.14
CA ALA A 112 2.88 2.81 17.51
C ALA A 112 1.82 2.66 16.39
N ASN A 113 1.78 3.60 15.44
CA ASN A 113 0.84 3.57 14.30
C ASN A 113 1.43 2.90 13.04
N LEU A 114 2.68 2.41 13.09
CA LEU A 114 3.35 1.75 11.96
C LEU A 114 3.41 0.23 12.18
N HIS A 115 2.85 -0.50 11.23
CA HIS A 115 2.91 -1.96 11.17
C HIS A 115 3.72 -2.38 9.95
N VAL A 116 4.88 -2.99 10.17
CA VAL A 116 5.77 -3.43 9.09
C VAL A 116 5.83 -4.95 9.09
N PHE A 117 5.36 -5.58 8.01
CA PHE A 117 5.38 -7.03 7.88
C PHE A 117 6.82 -7.57 7.92
N GLY A 118 7.02 -8.65 8.68
CA GLY A 118 8.33 -9.25 8.94
C GLY A 118 9.23 -8.47 9.91
N VAL A 119 8.80 -7.30 10.40
CA VAL A 119 9.60 -6.44 11.30
C VAL A 119 8.87 -6.19 12.62
N THR A 120 7.76 -5.44 12.60
CA THR A 120 6.92 -5.17 13.79
C THR A 120 5.61 -5.96 13.78
N ALA A 121 5.21 -6.45 12.61
CA ALA A 121 4.10 -7.37 12.42
C ALA A 121 4.59 -8.67 11.76
N GLY A 122 3.83 -9.76 11.91
CA GLY A 122 4.11 -11.03 11.23
C GLY A 122 3.81 -10.96 9.74
N ASP A 123 2.89 -11.82 9.28
CA ASP A 123 2.30 -11.82 7.93
C ASP A 123 0.86 -11.27 7.93
N HIS A 124 0.40 -10.77 9.08
CA HIS A 124 -0.98 -10.31 9.31
C HIS A 124 -1.03 -9.17 10.34
N VAL A 125 -1.91 -8.20 10.11
CA VAL A 125 -2.27 -7.12 11.03
C VAL A 125 -3.79 -7.15 11.25
N ASP A 126 -4.20 -7.30 12.51
CA ASP A 126 -5.60 -7.32 12.93
C ASP A 126 -6.02 -5.97 13.52
N LEU A 127 -6.91 -5.26 12.84
CA LEU A 127 -7.39 -3.92 13.21
C LEU A 127 -8.86 -4.00 13.63
N ALA A 128 -9.09 -4.61 14.79
CA ALA A 128 -10.41 -4.89 15.34
C ALA A 128 -11.33 -3.65 15.40
N ALA A 129 -10.78 -2.48 15.72
CA ALA A 129 -11.53 -1.22 15.80
C ALA A 129 -12.08 -0.74 14.45
N MET A 130 -11.52 -1.22 13.34
CA MET A 130 -11.95 -0.92 11.97
C MET A 130 -12.67 -2.12 11.33
N ASP A 131 -12.89 -3.20 12.08
CA ASP A 131 -13.35 -4.50 11.57
C ASP A 131 -12.60 -4.95 10.31
N LEU A 132 -11.28 -4.78 10.33
CA LEU A 132 -10.37 -4.97 9.21
C LEU A 132 -9.24 -5.92 9.58
N GLU A 133 -8.93 -6.84 8.67
CA GLU A 133 -7.68 -7.59 8.67
C GLU A 133 -6.86 -7.32 7.41
N ILE A 134 -5.53 -7.25 7.57
CA ILE A 134 -4.59 -7.02 6.47
C ILE A 134 -3.55 -8.14 6.47
N GLY A 135 -3.43 -8.86 5.37
CA GLY A 135 -2.40 -9.88 5.16
C GLY A 135 -1.35 -9.42 4.15
N GLY A 136 -0.14 -9.95 4.24
CA GLY A 136 0.90 -9.71 3.23
C GLY A 136 2.10 -10.63 3.39
N THR A 137 2.75 -10.95 2.28
CA THR A 137 4.01 -11.72 2.29
C THR A 137 5.16 -10.77 1.94
N PRO A 138 5.95 -10.31 2.92
CA PRO A 138 7.03 -9.37 2.67
C PRO A 138 8.18 -10.04 1.93
N HIS A 139 8.93 -9.28 1.15
CA HIS A 139 10.26 -9.71 0.73
C HIS A 139 11.15 -9.80 1.96
N VAL A 140 11.70 -10.98 2.26
CA VAL A 140 12.63 -11.22 3.39
C VAL A 140 14.08 -11.40 2.93
N GLY A 141 14.32 -11.23 1.64
CA GLY A 141 15.59 -11.39 0.95
C GLY A 141 15.42 -11.07 -0.53
N TYR A 142 16.36 -11.52 -1.36
CA TYR A 142 16.37 -11.23 -2.81
C TYR A 142 16.04 -12.45 -3.67
N ASP A 143 15.80 -13.60 -3.05
CA ASP A 143 15.42 -14.82 -3.75
C ASP A 143 14.01 -14.71 -4.34
N ASP A 144 13.77 -15.48 -5.40
CA ASP A 144 12.46 -15.57 -6.02
C ASP A 144 11.47 -16.36 -5.14
N PHE A 145 10.22 -15.89 -5.10
CA PHE A 145 9.12 -16.54 -4.37
C PHE A 145 7.77 -16.09 -4.94
N ARG A 146 6.69 -16.77 -4.56
CA ARG A 146 5.32 -16.33 -4.90
C ARG A 146 4.81 -15.27 -3.91
N PRO A 147 4.54 -14.02 -4.35
CA PRO A 147 4.17 -12.93 -3.44
C PRO A 147 2.78 -13.06 -2.79
N LEU A 148 1.88 -13.81 -3.42
CA LEU A 148 0.56 -14.12 -2.89
C LEU A 148 0.53 -15.55 -2.38
N GLN A 149 0.23 -15.70 -1.10
CA GLN A 149 0.10 -17.00 -0.44
C GLN A 149 -1.38 -17.35 -0.23
N ALA A 150 -1.63 -18.62 0.10
CA ALA A 150 -2.98 -19.12 0.33
C ALA A 150 -3.69 -18.32 1.45
N PRO A 151 -4.98 -17.98 1.28
CA PRO A 151 -5.70 -17.18 2.24
C PRO A 151 -5.86 -17.90 3.58
N ARG A 152 -5.74 -17.14 4.67
CA ARG A 152 -6.09 -17.61 6.02
C ARG A 152 -7.62 -17.56 6.19
N ALA A 153 -8.16 -18.30 7.15
CA ALA A 153 -9.58 -18.20 7.49
C ALA A 153 -9.96 -16.76 7.84
N ARG A 154 -11.08 -16.28 7.29
CA ARG A 154 -11.57 -14.91 7.48
C ARG A 154 -11.97 -14.65 8.92
N SER A 155 -11.46 -13.56 9.49
CA SER A 155 -11.67 -13.19 10.90
C SER A 155 -12.40 -11.85 11.07
N ARG A 156 -12.42 -11.02 10.02
CA ARG A 156 -13.01 -9.68 10.04
C ARG A 156 -13.98 -9.44 8.88
N ARG A 157 -14.81 -8.40 9.00
CA ARG A 157 -15.71 -7.98 7.93
C ARG A 157 -14.98 -7.43 6.72
N HIS A 158 -13.84 -6.77 6.89
CA HIS A 158 -13.01 -6.28 5.79
C HIS A 158 -11.69 -7.01 5.74
N ARG A 159 -11.21 -7.29 4.53
CA ARG A 159 -9.94 -7.94 4.30
C ARG A 159 -9.18 -7.29 3.15
N ILE A 160 -7.97 -6.85 3.44
CA ILE A 160 -7.01 -6.36 2.45
C ILE A 160 -5.84 -7.34 2.37
N VAL A 161 -5.36 -7.60 1.16
CA VAL A 161 -4.11 -8.34 0.96
C VAL A 161 -3.10 -7.45 0.23
N MET A 162 -1.88 -7.41 0.73
CA MET A 162 -0.77 -6.65 0.14
C MET A 162 0.23 -7.63 -0.49
N ALA A 163 0.70 -7.32 -1.69
CA ALA A 163 1.78 -8.06 -2.33
C ALA A 163 2.65 -7.13 -3.17
N HIS A 164 3.91 -7.53 -3.38
CA HIS A 164 4.86 -6.77 -4.19
C HIS A 164 5.53 -7.72 -5.18
N GLY A 165 5.23 -7.59 -6.47
CA GLY A 165 5.74 -8.49 -7.50
C GLY A 165 5.11 -8.29 -8.86
N HIS A 166 5.54 -9.08 -9.84
CA HIS A 166 5.19 -8.91 -11.25
C HIS A 166 3.96 -9.75 -11.64
N TRP A 167 2.87 -9.11 -12.05
CA TRP A 167 1.71 -9.81 -12.59
C TRP A 167 2.01 -10.41 -13.96
N LEU A 168 1.86 -11.72 -14.09
CA LEU A 168 2.17 -12.49 -15.28
C LEU A 168 1.12 -12.26 -16.37
N THR A 169 1.39 -11.35 -17.32
CA THR A 169 0.44 -11.04 -18.41
C THR A 169 0.58 -11.95 -19.62
N GLY A 170 1.67 -12.72 -19.71
CA GLY A 170 1.88 -13.70 -20.77
C GLY A 170 3.27 -14.33 -20.72
N ALA A 171 3.55 -15.24 -21.67
CA ALA A 171 4.78 -16.02 -21.68
C ALA A 171 6.08 -15.18 -21.75
N HIS A 172 6.01 -13.93 -22.20
CA HIS A 172 7.17 -13.04 -22.27
C HIS A 172 7.65 -12.59 -20.89
N ASP A 173 6.80 -12.64 -19.87
CA ASP A 173 7.12 -12.25 -18.50
C ASP A 173 7.73 -13.39 -17.67
N SER A 174 7.79 -14.62 -18.20
CA SER A 174 8.21 -15.82 -17.43
C SER A 174 9.68 -15.81 -16.99
N HIS A 175 10.48 -14.86 -17.46
CA HIS A 175 11.87 -14.67 -17.06
C HIS A 175 12.02 -13.69 -15.89
N ARG A 176 10.93 -13.05 -15.46
CA ARG A 176 10.91 -12.14 -14.32
C ARG A 176 10.75 -12.92 -13.02
N SER A 177 11.15 -12.28 -11.93
CA SER A 177 10.98 -12.80 -10.56
C SER A 177 9.69 -12.29 -9.93
N TRP A 178 9.31 -12.91 -8.81
CA TRP A 178 8.20 -12.54 -7.95
C TRP A 178 6.86 -12.54 -8.68
N LEU A 179 6.64 -13.61 -9.46
CA LEU A 179 5.49 -13.71 -10.33
C LEU A 179 4.18 -13.89 -9.56
N ILE A 180 3.21 -13.04 -9.89
CA ILE A 180 1.82 -13.12 -9.46
C ILE A 180 0.99 -13.66 -10.63
N HIS A 181 0.33 -14.81 -10.45
CA HIS A 181 -0.50 -15.44 -11.47
C HIS A 181 -1.98 -15.08 -11.26
N ASP A 182 -2.79 -15.21 -12.30
CA ASP A 182 -4.24 -15.03 -12.18
C ASP A 182 -4.87 -16.03 -11.19
N ASP A 183 -4.35 -17.26 -11.12
CA ASP A 183 -4.78 -18.24 -10.12
C ASP A 183 -4.44 -17.82 -8.69
N ASP A 184 -3.33 -17.10 -8.49
CA ASP A 184 -2.98 -16.55 -7.18
C ASP A 184 -4.00 -15.46 -6.79
N LEU A 185 -4.31 -14.55 -7.72
CA LEU A 185 -5.30 -13.49 -7.53
C LEU A 185 -6.72 -14.02 -7.30
N ALA A 186 -7.13 -15.06 -8.03
CA ALA A 186 -8.44 -15.68 -7.90
C ALA A 186 -8.60 -16.49 -6.61
N ALA A 187 -7.50 -17.03 -6.07
CA ALA A 187 -7.50 -17.81 -4.84
C ALA A 187 -7.49 -16.93 -3.57
N VAL A 188 -7.08 -15.66 -3.68
CA VAL A 188 -7.07 -14.73 -2.56
C VAL A 188 -8.50 -14.31 -2.21
N ASP A 189 -8.99 -14.75 -1.06
CA ASP A 189 -10.20 -14.19 -0.46
C ASP A 189 -9.85 -12.80 0.10
N ALA A 190 -10.11 -11.73 -0.65
CA ALA A 190 -9.90 -10.34 -0.19
C ALA A 190 -10.94 -9.40 -0.81
N ASP A 191 -11.24 -8.30 -0.10
CA ASP A 191 -12.10 -7.24 -0.62
C ASP A 191 -11.32 -6.25 -1.51
N TYR A 192 -10.00 -6.14 -1.28
CA TYR A 192 -9.06 -5.33 -2.04
C TYR A 192 -7.66 -5.94 -1.99
N VAL A 193 -6.97 -6.01 -3.13
CA VAL A 193 -5.57 -6.43 -3.22
C VAL A 193 -4.70 -5.25 -3.63
N ALA A 194 -3.82 -4.83 -2.74
CA ALA A 194 -2.87 -3.74 -2.93
C ALA A 194 -1.54 -4.29 -3.46
N LEU A 195 -1.26 -4.01 -4.74
CA LEU A 195 -0.03 -4.43 -5.41
C LEU A 195 0.96 -3.27 -5.56
N GLY A 196 2.25 -3.56 -5.35
CA GLY A 196 3.37 -2.73 -5.82
C GLY A 196 4.31 -3.54 -6.71
N HIS A 197 5.36 -2.88 -7.23
CA HIS A 197 6.42 -3.36 -8.17
C HIS A 197 6.31 -2.73 -9.57
N TRP A 198 5.11 -2.32 -9.97
CA TRP A 198 4.89 -1.69 -11.27
C TRP A 198 4.76 -0.18 -11.08
N ASP A 199 5.57 0.58 -11.82
CA ASP A 199 5.54 2.06 -11.80
C ASP A 199 4.22 2.64 -12.34
N LEU A 200 3.46 1.87 -13.11
CA LEU A 200 2.19 2.27 -13.72
C LEU A 200 1.00 1.81 -12.87
N ALA A 201 0.09 2.75 -12.60
CA ALA A 201 -1.18 2.48 -11.97
C ALA A 201 -2.10 1.67 -12.90
N GLN A 202 -2.52 0.47 -12.49
CA GLN A 202 -3.41 -0.38 -13.27
C GLN A 202 -4.11 -1.44 -12.43
N ARG A 203 -5.15 -2.05 -12.98
CA ARG A 203 -5.75 -3.28 -12.44
C ARG A 203 -4.92 -4.51 -12.86
N ALA A 204 -4.99 -5.56 -12.06
CA ALA A 204 -4.41 -6.87 -12.35
C ALA A 204 -5.47 -7.96 -12.17
N GLY A 205 -5.35 -9.02 -12.97
CA GLY A 205 -6.30 -10.12 -13.01
C GLY A 205 -7.63 -9.78 -13.70
N ASP A 206 -8.60 -10.65 -13.52
CA ASP A 206 -9.96 -10.47 -14.04
C ASP A 206 -10.79 -9.47 -13.20
N GLU A 207 -12.06 -9.26 -13.57
CA GLU A 207 -12.96 -8.35 -12.85
C GLU A 207 -13.20 -8.75 -11.37
N ARG A 208 -12.91 -10.00 -10.98
CA ARG A 208 -13.13 -10.53 -9.62
C ARG A 208 -11.92 -10.37 -8.72
N ALA A 209 -10.71 -10.31 -9.28
CA ALA A 209 -9.44 -10.24 -8.54
C ALA A 209 -9.33 -9.02 -7.61
N ARG A 210 -10.02 -7.90 -7.93
CA ARG A 210 -9.97 -6.64 -7.16
C ARG A 210 -8.54 -6.22 -6.79
N ALA A 211 -7.61 -6.45 -7.71
CA ALA A 211 -6.20 -6.21 -7.52
C ALA A 211 -5.72 -5.03 -8.34
N TYR A 212 -4.90 -4.19 -7.71
CA TYR A 212 -4.53 -2.90 -8.24
C TYR A 212 -3.08 -2.59 -7.91
N TYR A 213 -2.31 -2.24 -8.93
CA TYR A 213 -1.09 -1.48 -8.78
C TYR A 213 -1.45 -0.01 -8.58
N SER A 214 -0.92 0.63 -7.54
CA SER A 214 -1.02 2.09 -7.39
C SER A 214 -0.14 2.85 -8.36
N GLY A 215 0.93 2.20 -8.84
CA GLY A 215 2.00 2.89 -9.52
C GLY A 215 2.89 3.66 -8.56
N SER A 216 4.09 4.00 -9.03
CA SER A 216 4.97 4.92 -8.31
C SER A 216 4.39 6.33 -8.34
N PRO A 217 4.29 7.05 -7.22
CA PRO A 217 3.91 8.47 -7.19
C PRO A 217 4.70 9.36 -8.17
N ARG A 218 5.97 9.03 -8.42
CA ARG A 218 6.83 9.78 -9.35
C ARG A 218 6.38 9.61 -10.81
N TYR A 219 5.95 8.42 -11.20
CA TYR A 219 5.62 8.10 -12.60
C TYR A 219 4.12 8.16 -12.87
N SER A 220 3.31 7.60 -11.97
CA SER A 220 1.85 7.57 -12.07
C SER A 220 1.18 8.83 -11.56
N GLY A 221 1.87 9.66 -10.77
CA GLY A 221 1.36 10.97 -10.31
C GLY A 221 0.09 10.89 -9.47
N SER A 222 -0.24 9.72 -8.91
CA SER A 222 -1.50 9.46 -8.22
C SER A 222 -1.33 8.40 -7.12
N VAL A 223 -2.34 8.30 -6.27
CA VAL A 223 -2.54 7.22 -5.29
C VAL A 223 -3.91 6.59 -5.50
N ASN A 224 -4.08 5.35 -5.04
CA ASN A 224 -5.38 4.71 -5.00
C ASN A 224 -6.10 5.09 -3.69
N VAL A 225 -7.31 5.61 -3.80
CA VAL A 225 -8.25 5.81 -2.69
C VAL A 225 -9.25 4.68 -2.72
N VAL A 226 -9.33 3.93 -1.63
CA VAL A 226 -10.19 2.76 -1.46
C VAL A 226 -11.21 3.05 -0.38
N ARG A 227 -12.49 2.96 -0.72
CA ARG A 227 -13.60 3.16 0.22
C ARG A 227 -14.35 1.87 0.39
N PHE A 228 -14.54 1.45 1.64
CA PHE A 228 -15.37 0.31 2.00
C PHE A 228 -16.63 0.86 2.67
N ASP A 229 -17.76 0.68 2.00
CA ASP A 229 -19.08 1.16 2.43
C ASP A 229 -20.07 -0.01 2.25
N ASP A 230 -20.64 -0.54 3.33
CA ASP A 230 -21.72 -1.55 3.27
C ASP A 230 -21.47 -2.77 2.36
N GLY A 231 -20.23 -3.28 2.35
CA GLY A 231 -19.82 -4.44 1.55
C GLY A 231 -19.50 -4.11 0.09
N VAL A 232 -19.61 -2.84 -0.30
CA VAL A 232 -19.13 -2.31 -1.57
C VAL A 232 -17.73 -1.74 -1.38
N VAL A 233 -16.84 -2.03 -2.32
CA VAL A 233 -15.50 -1.45 -2.39
C VAL A 233 -15.42 -0.57 -3.63
N ASP A 234 -15.24 0.73 -3.43
CA ASP A 234 -15.00 1.70 -4.50
C ASP A 234 -13.51 2.06 -4.52
N VAL A 235 -12.91 2.05 -5.71
CA VAL A 235 -11.49 2.33 -5.91
C VAL A 235 -11.35 3.43 -6.95
N ARG A 236 -10.72 4.54 -6.56
CA ARG A 236 -10.47 5.70 -7.43
C ARG A 236 -9.00 6.12 -7.36
N ARG A 237 -8.52 6.74 -8.43
CA ARG A 237 -7.21 7.42 -8.39
C ARG A 237 -7.38 8.87 -7.96
N LEU A 238 -6.53 9.30 -7.04
CA LEU A 238 -6.38 10.70 -6.66
C LEU A 238 -5.02 11.19 -7.15
N ALA A 239 -5.03 12.23 -7.98
CA ALA A 239 -3.78 12.85 -8.45
C ALA A 239 -3.08 13.59 -7.30
N LEU A 240 -1.75 13.45 -7.22
CA LEU A 240 -0.92 14.10 -6.21
C LEU A 240 -0.55 15.55 -6.59
N ARG A 241 -0.69 15.90 -7.86
CA ARG A 241 -0.50 17.25 -8.42
C ARG A 241 -1.72 17.58 -9.28
N GLU A 242 -2.15 18.85 -9.33
CA GLU A 242 -3.39 19.26 -10.00
C GLU A 242 -3.55 18.58 -11.38
N GLY A 243 -4.51 17.66 -11.46
CA GLY A 243 -4.81 16.83 -12.61
C GLY A 243 -6.05 15.99 -12.33
N VAL A 244 -6.94 15.90 -13.31
CA VAL A 244 -8.30 15.34 -13.18
C VAL A 244 -8.28 13.89 -12.65
N PRO A 245 -9.18 13.49 -11.73
CA PRO A 245 -9.32 12.10 -11.30
C PRO A 245 -9.57 11.21 -12.52
N GLU A 246 -8.68 10.26 -12.79
CA GLU A 246 -8.86 9.30 -13.86
C GLU A 246 -9.32 7.94 -13.31
N HIS A 247 -10.44 7.43 -13.84
CA HIS A 247 -10.86 6.05 -13.59
C HIS A 247 -9.87 5.05 -14.23
N PHE A 248 -9.86 3.82 -13.72
CA PHE A 248 -9.10 2.74 -14.37
C PHE A 248 -9.63 2.51 -15.79
N PRO A 249 -8.77 2.35 -16.81
CA PRO A 249 -9.22 1.96 -18.13
C PRO A 249 -9.87 0.56 -18.06
N PRO A 250 -10.90 0.28 -18.89
CA PRO A 250 -11.44 -1.06 -19.02
C PRO A 250 -10.38 -2.01 -19.57
N ILE A 251 -10.37 -3.23 -19.05
CA ILE A 251 -9.57 -4.35 -19.56
C ILE A 251 -10.10 -4.70 -20.96
N GLY A 252 -9.21 -4.70 -21.95
CA GLY A 252 -9.48 -5.14 -23.32
C GLY A 252 -9.29 -6.64 -23.50
#